data_AF-A0A2M7KKR5-F1
#
_entry.id   AF-A0A2M7KKR5-F1
#
_cell.length_a   1.000
_cell.length_b   1.000
_cell.length_c   1.000
_cell.angle_alpha   90.00
_cell.angle_beta   90.00
_cell.angle_gamma   90.00
#
_symmetry.space_group_name_H-M   'P 1'
#
loop_
_entity.id
_entity.type
_entity.pdbx_description
1 polymer ?
#
loop_
_entity_poly.entity_id
_entity_poly.type
_entity_poly.pdbx_seq_one_letter_code
_entity_poly.pdbx_strand_id
1 'polypeptide(L)' 'MGCSAMSRTDMILQDGKLYVMELNTIPGMTPNSLLPKAVRAAGMSFAQLLDRLVQLAVNDHELRHWQNGR' A
#
# COMPACT_ATOMS: atom_id res chain seq x y z
N MET A 1 -8.95 -9.29 4.47
CA MET A 1 -8.45 -8.08 5.15
C MET A 1 -9.20 -6.81 4.72
N GLY A 2 -9.68 -6.69 3.47
CA GLY A 2 -10.42 -5.48 3.06
C GLY A 2 -9.55 -4.23 2.93
N CYS A 3 -8.25 -4.41 2.64
CA CYS A 3 -7.30 -3.30 2.54
C CYS A 3 -7.41 -2.61 1.18
N SER A 4 -7.26 -1.30 1.18
CA SER A 4 -7.23 -0.48 -0.03
C SER A 4 -5.97 0.39 -0.07
N ALA A 5 -5.60 0.79 -1.29
CA ALA A 5 -4.42 1.60 -1.65
C ALA A 5 -3.05 0.99 -1.33
N MET A 6 -2.72 0.71 -0.07
CA MET A 6 -1.41 0.18 0.33
C MET A 6 -1.43 -0.61 1.63
N SER A 7 -0.42 -1.46 1.78
CA SER A 7 -0.04 -2.09 3.04
C SER A 7 1.41 -2.56 2.97
N ARG A 8 2.11 -2.62 4.11
CA ARG A 8 3.32 -3.43 4.27
C ARG A 8 2.91 -4.77 4.87
N THR A 9 3.31 -5.88 4.25
CA THR A 9 3.11 -7.22 4.81
C THR A 9 4.45 -7.81 5.17
N ASP A 10 4.66 -8.12 6.44
CA ASP A 10 5.90 -8.70 6.93
C ASP A 10 5.75 -10.23 6.96
N MET A 11 6.75 -10.92 6.40
CA MET A 11 6.71 -12.37 6.21
C MET A 11 8.04 -13.02 6.57
N ILE A 12 7.99 -14.27 7.03
CA ILE A 12 9.16 -15.15 7.18
C ILE A 12 9.05 -16.29 6.18
N LEU A 13 10.15 -16.61 5.49
CA LEU A 13 10.30 -17.81 4.68
C LEU A 13 11.10 -18.84 5.46
N GLN A 14 10.50 -19.99 5.75
CA GLN A 14 11.16 -21.10 6.44
C GLN A 14 10.82 -22.41 5.73
N ASP A 15 11.84 -23.19 5.37
CA ASP A 15 11.72 -24.50 4.71
C ASP A 15 10.82 -24.46 3.45
N GLY A 16 10.95 -23.39 2.66
CA GLY A 16 10.14 -23.18 1.45
C GLY A 16 8.70 -22.73 1.72
N LYS A 17 8.30 -22.55 2.99
CA LYS A 17 6.98 -22.08 3.38
C LYS A 17 7.00 -20.63 3.87
N LEU A 18 6.11 -19.82 3.32
CA LEU A 18 5.90 -18.44 3.75
C LEU A 18 4.94 -18.38 4.95
N TYR A 19 5.30 -17.57 5.94
CA TYR A 19 4.51 -17.26 7.13
C TYR A 19 4.28 -15.77 7.19
N VAL A 20 3.02 -15.34 7.11
CA VAL A 20 2.64 -13.93 7.29
C VAL A 20 2.65 -13.60 8.78
N MET A 21 3.34 -12.53 9.15
CA MET A 21 3.45 -12.08 10.54
C MET A 21 2.51 -10.91 10.84
N GLU A 22 2.62 -9.85 10.04
CA GLU A 22 1.92 -8.58 10.26
C GLU A 22 1.42 -8.02 8.94
N LEU A 23 0.23 -7.43 8.97
CA LEU A 23 -0.23 -6.52 7.93
C LEU A 23 -0.35 -5.11 8.51
N ASN A 24 0.44 -4.17 8.00
CA ASN A 24 0.40 -2.77 8.38
C ASN A 24 -0.20 -1.92 7.25
N THR A 25 -1.38 -1.35 7.50
CA THR A 25 -2.13 -0.52 6.54
C THR A 25 -1.69 0.95 6.50
N ILE A 26 -0.87 1.40 7.48
CA ILE A 26 -0.29 2.74 7.53
C ILE A 26 1.21 2.62 7.82
N PRO A 27 2.00 2.12 6.85
CA PRO A 27 3.44 1.98 7.04
C PRO A 27 4.12 3.36 7.08
N GLY A 28 5.34 3.39 7.62
CA GLY A 28 6.17 4.60 7.64
C GLY A 28 6.41 5.15 6.23
N MET A 29 6.42 6.48 6.12
CA MET A 29 6.53 7.24 4.85
C MET A 29 7.78 8.11 4.76
N THR A 30 8.71 8.00 5.70
CA THR A 30 9.99 8.74 5.64
C THR A 30 10.95 8.09 4.62
N PRO A 31 11.98 8.80 4.14
CA PRO A 31 12.94 8.23 3.18
C PRO A 31 13.59 6.91 3.64
N ASN A 32 13.72 6.73 4.96
CA ASN A 32 14.31 5.55 5.59
C ASN A 32 13.32 4.41 5.85
N SER A 33 12.02 4.64 5.66
CA SER A 33 10.96 3.66 5.86
C SER A 33 10.95 2.59 4.75
N LEU A 34 10.43 1.41 5.06
CA LEU A 34 10.46 0.25 4.15
C LEU A 34 9.62 0.45 2.88
N LEU A 35 8.42 1.04 2.97
CA LEU A 35 7.57 1.24 1.80
C LEU A 35 8.24 2.19 0.77
N PRO A 36 8.71 3.40 1.12
CA PRO A 36 9.45 4.25 0.18
C PRO A 36 10.71 3.60 -0.40
N LYS A 37 11.42 2.77 0.38
CA LYS A 37 12.58 2.02 -0.12
C LYS A 37 12.17 0.97 -1.17
N ALA A 38 11.12 0.20 -0.90
CA ALA A 38 10.61 -0.83 -1.81
C ALA A 38 10.10 -0.22 -3.13
N VAL A 39 9.39 0.91 -3.06
CA VAL A 39 8.91 1.66 -4.22
C VAL A 39 10.07 2.14 -5.11
N ARG A 40 11.13 2.69 -4.50
CA ARG A 40 12.34 3.08 -5.24
C ARG A 40 13.04 1.88 -5.89
N ALA A 41 13.14 0.77 -5.17
CA ALA A 41 13.72 -0.47 -5.73
C ALA A 41 12.88 -1.01 -6.91
N ALA A 42 11.58 -0.76 -6.93
CA ALA A 42 10.68 -1.05 -8.04
C ALA A 42 10.73 -0.01 -9.18
N GLY A 43 11.65 0.97 -9.15
CA GLY A 43 11.84 1.97 -10.19
C GLY A 43 10.87 3.15 -10.15
N MET A 44 10.11 3.31 -9.06
CA MET A 44 9.15 4.40 -8.88
C MET A 44 9.68 5.45 -7.88
N SER A 45 9.47 6.73 -8.18
CA SER A 45 9.81 7.82 -7.26
C SER A 45 8.80 7.90 -6.10
N PHE A 46 9.20 8.53 -5.00
CA PHE A 46 8.26 8.74 -3.89
C PHE A 46 7.09 9.65 -4.29
N ALA A 47 7.32 10.66 -5.14
CA ALA A 47 6.26 11.52 -5.65
C ALA A 47 5.23 10.71 -6.46
N GLN A 48 5.69 9.80 -7.34
CA GLN A 48 4.81 8.92 -8.11
C GLN A 48 3.97 7.99 -7.23
N LEU A 49 4.53 7.52 -6.10
CA LEU A 49 3.75 6.78 -5.10
C LEU A 49 2.63 7.64 -4.52
N LEU A 50 2.94 8.87 -4.10
CA LEU A 50 1.96 9.77 -3.51
C LEU A 50 0.83 10.09 -4.51
N ASP A 51 1.19 10.42 -5.75
CA ASP A 51 0.21 10.67 -6.82
C ASP A 51 -0.73 9.47 -7.00
N ARG A 52 -0.17 8.26 -7.02
CA ARG A 52 -0.95 7.03 -7.14
C ARG A 52 -1.87 6.79 -5.94
N LEU A 53 -1.41 7.03 -4.71
CA LEU A 53 -2.23 6.86 -3.50
C LEU A 53 -3.40 7.86 -3.48
N VAL A 54 -3.16 9.11 -3.88
CA VAL A 54 -4.21 10.14 -3.97
C VAL A 54 -5.23 9.76 -5.04
N GLN A 55 -4.80 9.36 -6.24
CA GLN A 55 -5.71 8.91 -7.30
C GLN A 55 -6.57 7.72 -6.86
N LEU A 56 -5.96 6.72 -6.20
CA LEU A 56 -6.69 5.58 -5.68
C LEU A 56 -7.74 5.99 -4.64
N ALA A 57 -7.42 6.94 -3.76
CA ALA A 57 -8.35 7.46 -2.76
C ALA A 57 -9.53 8.22 -3.40
N VAL A 58 -9.28 9.04 -4.43
CA VAL A 58 -10.34 9.75 -5.18
C VAL A 58 -11.25 8.75 -5.89
N ASN A 59 -10.70 7.79 -6.63
CA ASN A 59 -11.49 6.81 -7.37
C ASN A 59 -12.35 5.94 -6.43
N ASP A 60 -11.76 5.51 -5.32
CA ASP A 60 -12.45 4.73 -4.28
C ASP A 60 -13.57 5.53 -3.62
N HIS A 61 -13.36 6.82 -3.39
CA HIS A 61 -14.40 7.73 -2.92
C HIS A 61 -15.55 7.84 -3.94
N GLU A 62 -15.25 8.12 -5.21
CA GLU A 62 -16.26 8.21 -6.28
C GLU A 62 -17.08 6.93 -6.43
N LEU A 63 -16.44 5.76 -6.41
CA LEU A 63 -17.10 4.47 -6.50
C LEU A 63 -18.08 4.24 -5.34
N ARG A 64 -17.67 4.58 -4.11
CA ARG A 64 -18.57 4.49 -2.94
C ARG A 64 -19.71 5.49 -3.01
N HIS A 65 -19.49 6.68 -3.57
CA HIS A 65 -20.56 7.67 -3.74
C HIS A 65 -21.60 7.18 -4.75
N TRP A 66 -21.15 6.71 -5.91
CA TRP A 66 -22.02 6.12 -6.93
C TRP A 66 -22.84 4.93 -6.42
N GLN A 67 -22.20 4.00 -5.69
CA GLN A 67 -22.88 2.81 -5.15
C GLN A 67 -23.90 3.14 -4.05
N ASN A 68 -23.74 4.26 -3.35
CA ASN A 68 -24.65 4.69 -2.28
C ASN A 68 -25.80 5.60 -2.77
N GLY A 69 -26.02 5.70 -4.08
CA GLY A 69 -27.22 6.35 -4.66
C GLY A 69 -27.27 7.87 -4.49
N ARG A 70 -26.11 8.54 -4.45
CA ARG A 70 -26.01 10.00 -4.60
C ARG A 70 -25.22 10.34 -5.86
#